data_AF-A0A7V9PZN1-F1
#
_entry.id   AF-A0A7V9PZN1-F1
#
_cell.length_a   1.000
_cell.length_b   1.000
_cell.length_c   1.000
_cell.angle_alpha   90.00
_cell.angle_beta   90.00
_cell.angle_gamma   90.00
#
_symmetry.space_group_name_H-M   'P 1'
#
loop_
_entity.id
_entity.type
_entity.pdbx_description
1 polymer ?
#
loop_
_entity_poly.entity_id
_entity_poly.type
_entity_poly.pdbx_seq_one_letter_code
_entity_poly.pdbx_strand_id
1 'polypeptide(L)'
;MAAGAGERLGLDRPKAFARLAGRPLLAESVDRLDRCPWIDAIVVAAAPGWEEPTILLTEEVVATKVVSCVTGGMTRAESVRAALADVPEAALVVLVHDAARPLVTDEVVERVLQPLAEGYDGAVPAIRLPDTLKRVSGATVLETVSRHDI
;
A
#
# COMPACT_ATOMS: atom_id res chain seq x y z
N MET A 1 3.84 -1.49 -1.34
CA MET A 1 4.69 -0.42 -0.75
C MET A 1 4.99 -0.70 0.72
N ALA A 2 6.22 -1.09 1.05
CA ALA A 2 6.67 -1.42 2.40
C ALA A 2 7.80 -0.51 2.93
N ALA A 3 8.34 0.38 2.10
CA ALA A 3 9.52 1.21 2.38
C ALA A 3 9.38 2.30 3.47
N GLY A 4 8.20 2.48 4.08
CA GLY A 4 8.02 3.52 5.09
C GLY A 4 8.65 3.17 6.44
N ALA A 5 9.53 4.05 6.93
CA ALA A 5 10.29 3.86 8.17
C ALA A 5 9.44 3.67 9.44
N GLY A 6 8.19 4.17 9.47
CA GLY A 6 7.29 3.93 10.61
C GLY A 6 7.54 4.80 11.83
N GLU A 7 8.25 5.92 11.69
CA GLU A 7 8.64 6.85 12.77
C GLU A 7 7.49 7.24 13.71
N ARG A 8 6.28 7.43 13.18
CA ARG A 8 5.08 7.77 13.97
C ARG A 8 4.61 6.66 14.92
N LEU A 9 5.03 5.42 14.68
CA LEU A 9 4.73 4.28 15.54
C LEU A 9 5.81 4.07 16.62
N GLY A 10 6.91 4.84 16.60
CA GLY A 10 8.00 4.72 17.56
C GLY A 10 8.69 3.36 17.54
N LEU A 11 8.65 2.66 16.42
CA LEU A 11 9.27 1.34 16.26
C LEU A 11 10.71 1.48 15.77
N ASP A 12 11.54 0.51 16.13
CA ASP A 12 12.91 0.30 15.66
C ASP A 12 12.98 -0.40 14.28
N ARG A 13 11.83 -0.56 13.62
CA ARG A 13 11.65 -1.28 12.37
C ARG A 13 10.61 -0.60 11.47
N PRO A 14 10.65 -0.83 10.15
CA PRO A 14 9.67 -0.30 9.22
C PRO A 14 8.25 -0.66 9.64
N LYS A 15 7.30 0.25 9.43
CA LYS A 15 5.89 0.04 9.81
C LYS A 15 5.30 -1.24 9.23
N ALA A 16 5.77 -1.67 8.06
CA ALA A 16 5.31 -2.88 7.38
C ALA A 16 5.59 -4.16 8.20
N PHE A 17 6.56 -4.13 9.12
CA PHE A 17 6.91 -5.21 10.03
C PHE A 17 6.25 -5.08 11.43
N ALA A 18 5.44 -4.05 11.66
CA ALA A 18 4.57 -4.01 12.84
C ALA A 18 3.64 -5.22 12.83
N ARG A 19 3.29 -5.74 14.01
CA ARG A 19 2.46 -6.95 14.11
C ARG A 19 0.98 -6.61 14.29
N LEU A 20 0.13 -7.27 13.52
CA LEU A 20 -1.32 -7.34 13.67
C LEU A 20 -1.69 -8.79 13.96
N ALA A 21 -2.35 -9.04 15.10
CA ALA A 21 -2.73 -10.39 15.53
C ALA A 21 -1.57 -11.42 15.46
N GLY A 22 -0.34 -10.98 15.76
CA GLY A 22 0.85 -11.83 15.75
C GLY A 22 1.61 -11.90 14.42
N ARG A 23 1.01 -11.51 13.29
CA ARG A 23 1.65 -11.49 11.96
C ARG A 23 2.12 -10.09 11.57
N PRO A 24 3.25 -9.93 10.85
CA PRO A 24 3.61 -8.63 10.26
C PRO A 24 2.52 -8.09 9.32
N LEU A 25 2.30 -6.77 9.29
CA LEU A 25 1.33 -6.15 8.37
C LEU A 25 1.62 -6.51 6.91
N LEU A 26 2.90 -6.54 6.52
CA LEU A 26 3.33 -6.94 5.18
C LEU A 26 2.90 -8.37 4.84
N ALA A 27 3.03 -9.30 5.79
CA ALA A 27 2.67 -10.70 5.59
C ALA A 27 1.17 -10.83 5.31
N GLU A 28 0.33 -10.10 6.05
CA GLU A 28 -1.12 -10.07 5.84
C GLU A 28 -1.49 -9.41 4.51
N SER A 29 -0.85 -8.28 4.14
CA SER A 29 -1.08 -7.63 2.84
C SER A 29 -0.67 -8.51 1.66
N VAL A 30 0.50 -9.16 1.71
CA VAL A 30 1.00 -10.01 0.62
C VAL A 30 0.13 -11.24 0.46
N ASP A 31 -0.15 -11.98 1.54
CA ASP A 31 -0.98 -13.21 1.51
C ASP A 31 -2.37 -12.95 0.90
N ARG A 32 -2.97 -11.79 1.21
CA ARG A 32 -4.26 -11.41 0.60
C ARG A 32 -4.15 -11.09 -0.89
N LEU A 33 -3.17 -10.26 -1.27
CA LEU A 33 -2.98 -9.88 -2.68
C LEU A 33 -2.55 -11.08 -3.53
N ASP A 34 -1.78 -12.01 -2.96
CA ASP A 34 -1.35 -13.25 -3.62
C ASP A 34 -2.56 -14.13 -3.95
N ARG A 35 -3.53 -14.24 -3.03
CA ARG A 35 -4.77 -15.00 -3.23
C ARG A 35 -5.80 -14.29 -4.11
N CYS A 36 -5.68 -12.98 -4.31
CA CYS A 36 -6.63 -12.21 -5.10
C CYS A 36 -6.59 -12.66 -6.56
N PRO A 37 -7.72 -13.06 -7.17
CA PRO A 37 -7.75 -13.56 -8.55
C PRO A 37 -7.46 -12.47 -9.59
N TRP A 38 -7.56 -11.20 -9.21
CA TRP A 38 -7.30 -10.05 -10.08
C TRP A 38 -5.84 -9.60 -10.11
N ILE A 39 -4.98 -10.21 -9.30
CA ILE A 39 -3.55 -9.87 -9.21
C ILE A 39 -2.76 -11.00 -9.84
N ASP A 40 -1.94 -10.68 -10.84
CA ASP A 40 -1.07 -11.65 -11.52
C ASP A 40 0.37 -11.61 -10.99
N ALA A 41 0.84 -10.44 -10.56
CA ALA A 41 2.20 -10.24 -10.07
C ALA A 41 2.26 -9.13 -9.01
N ILE A 42 3.23 -9.25 -8.10
CA ILE A 42 3.47 -8.33 -6.98
C ILE A 42 4.95 -7.96 -6.96
N VAL A 43 5.22 -6.65 -6.99
CA VAL A 43 6.55 -6.09 -6.72
C VAL A 43 6.52 -5.41 -5.35
N VAL A 44 7.43 -5.80 -4.45
CA VAL A 44 7.51 -5.24 -3.11
C VAL A 44 8.66 -4.24 -3.02
N ALA A 45 8.35 -2.95 -2.86
CA ALA A 45 9.34 -1.96 -2.46
C ALA A 45 9.59 -2.02 -0.94
N ALA A 46 10.72 -2.61 -0.53
CA ALA A 46 11.18 -2.72 0.85
C ALA A 46 11.86 -1.43 1.33
N ALA A 47 12.02 -1.27 2.65
CA ALA A 47 12.83 -0.17 3.18
C ALA A 47 14.32 -0.49 2.91
N PRO A 48 15.19 0.52 2.72
CA PRO A 48 16.62 0.28 2.59
C PRO A 48 17.18 -0.55 3.75
N GLY A 49 17.86 -1.66 3.44
CA GLY A 49 18.40 -2.61 4.41
C GLY A 49 17.38 -3.63 4.96
N TRP A 50 16.16 -3.65 4.42
CA TRP A 50 15.08 -4.58 4.78
C TRP A 50 14.65 -5.48 3.62
N GLU A 51 15.42 -5.53 2.54
CA GLU A 51 15.18 -6.36 1.36
C GLU A 51 15.18 -7.84 1.74
N GLU A 52 16.24 -8.33 2.37
CA GLU A 52 16.36 -9.73 2.80
C GLU A 52 15.25 -10.15 3.79
N PRO A 53 14.97 -9.40 4.88
CA PRO A 53 13.80 -9.66 5.73
C PRO A 53 12.47 -9.67 4.98
N THR A 54 12.33 -8.85 3.94
CA THR A 54 11.11 -8.79 3.11
C THR A 54 10.99 -10.05 2.26
N ILE A 55 12.06 -10.47 1.60
CA ILE A 55 12.11 -11.69 0.78
C ILE A 55 11.78 -12.92 1.63
N LEU A 56 12.46 -13.09 2.76
CA LEU A 56 12.23 -14.21 3.69
C LEU A 56 10.78 -14.26 4.18
N LEU A 57 10.19 -13.09 4.48
CA LEU A 57 8.79 -13.01 4.89
C LEU A 57 7.83 -13.41 3.76
N THR A 58 8.11 -13.02 2.50
CA THR A 58 7.30 -13.43 1.35
C THR A 58 7.38 -14.92 1.08
N GLU A 59 8.55 -15.53 1.32
CA GLU A 59 8.73 -16.99 1.26
C GLU A 59 8.01 -17.71 2.41
N GLU A 60 8.06 -17.17 3.63
CA GLU A 60 7.37 -17.72 4.81
C GLU A 60 5.85 -17.82 4.61
N VAL A 61 5.25 -16.83 3.95
CA VAL A 61 3.82 -16.86 3.60
C VAL A 61 3.53 -17.64 2.31
N VAL A 62 4.56 -18.24 1.69
CA VAL A 62 4.46 -19.00 0.44
C VAL A 62 3.80 -18.18 -0.68
N ALA A 63 4.17 -16.89 -0.78
CA ALA A 63 3.65 -16.02 -1.83
C ALA A 63 4.18 -16.49 -3.20
N THR A 64 3.27 -16.74 -4.12
CA THR A 64 3.59 -17.29 -5.45
C THR A 64 3.64 -16.22 -6.53
N LYS A 65 3.03 -15.06 -6.28
CA LYS A 65 2.91 -13.93 -7.22
C LYS A 65 3.89 -12.81 -6.91
N VAL A 66 4.68 -12.89 -5.84
CA VAL A 66 5.76 -11.93 -5.59
C VAL A 66 6.90 -12.24 -6.55
N VAL A 67 7.08 -11.36 -7.55
CA VAL A 67 8.06 -11.54 -8.63
C VAL A 67 9.36 -10.77 -8.40
N SER A 68 9.32 -9.72 -7.58
CA SER A 68 10.49 -8.92 -7.24
C SER A 68 10.32 -8.24 -5.88
N CYS A 69 11.45 -8.05 -5.20
CA CYS A 69 11.60 -7.18 -4.04
C CYS A 69 12.71 -6.16 -4.34
N VAL A 70 12.35 -4.87 -4.35
CA VAL A 70 13.26 -3.77 -4.66
C VAL A 70 13.50 -2.89 -3.46
N THR A 71 14.64 -2.19 -3.42
CA THR A 71 14.89 -1.12 -2.47
C THR A 71 14.01 0.09 -2.79
N GLY A 72 13.18 0.51 -1.84
CA GLY A 72 12.41 1.74 -1.93
C GLY A 72 13.27 3.00 -1.69
N GLY A 73 12.82 4.14 -2.25
CA GLY A 73 13.45 5.44 -2.03
C GLY A 73 12.97 6.15 -0.75
N MET A 74 13.52 7.35 -0.51
CA MET A 74 13.21 8.18 0.68
C MET A 74 11.76 8.65 0.70
N THR A 75 11.15 8.81 -0.47
CA THR A 75 9.73 9.18 -0.60
C THR A 75 8.89 8.01 -1.11
N ARG A 76 7.57 8.09 -0.85
CA ARG A 76 6.60 7.15 -1.44
C ARG A 76 6.70 7.14 -2.97
N ALA A 77 6.86 8.31 -3.61
CA ALA A 77 6.95 8.41 -5.06
C ALA A 77 8.21 7.76 -5.62
N GLU A 78 9.36 7.91 -4.96
CA GLU A 78 10.60 7.24 -5.36
C GLU A 78 10.50 5.72 -5.21
N SER A 79 9.91 5.25 -4.11
CA SER A 79 9.66 3.83 -3.89
C SER A 79 8.72 3.23 -4.96
N VAL A 80 7.69 3.98 -5.39
CA VAL A 80 6.81 3.54 -6.49
C VAL A 80 7.61 3.47 -7.80
N ARG A 81 8.41 4.50 -8.09
CA ARG A 81 9.24 4.55 -9.30
C ARG A 81 10.22 3.37 -9.38
N ALA A 82 10.85 3.02 -8.26
CA ALA A 82 11.75 1.86 -8.19
C ALA A 82 10.99 0.57 -8.49
N ALA A 83 9.80 0.36 -7.90
CA ALA A 83 9.00 -0.83 -8.16
C ALA A 83 8.48 -0.90 -9.60
N LEU A 84 8.15 0.23 -10.23
CA LEU A 84 7.67 0.29 -11.61
C LEU A 84 8.70 -0.22 -12.63
N ALA A 85 10.00 -0.13 -12.32
CA ALA A 85 11.06 -0.66 -13.19
C ALA A 85 11.05 -2.19 -13.29
N ASP A 86 10.45 -2.86 -12.31
CA ASP A 86 10.39 -4.32 -12.18
C ASP A 86 8.98 -4.87 -12.45
N VAL A 87 8.03 -4.01 -12.84
CA VAL A 87 6.70 -4.47 -13.25
C VAL A 87 6.82 -5.20 -14.59
N PRO A 88 6.19 -6.38 -14.75
CA PRO A 88 6.21 -7.11 -16.01
C PRO A 88 5.70 -6.24 -17.17
N GLU A 89 6.38 -6.25 -18.32
CA GLU A 89 5.99 -5.46 -19.50
C GLU A 89 4.58 -5.77 -20.02
N ALA A 90 4.10 -7.00 -19.77
CA ALA A 90 2.76 -7.43 -20.15
C ALA A 90 1.64 -6.90 -19.23
N ALA A 91 1.97 -6.20 -18.14
CA ALA A 91 0.99 -5.67 -17.21
C ALA A 91 0.11 -4.61 -17.88
N LEU A 92 -1.21 -4.84 -17.88
CA LEU A 92 -2.19 -3.90 -18.42
C LEU A 92 -2.55 -2.79 -17.43
N VAL A 93 -2.48 -3.09 -16.13
CA VAL A 93 -2.86 -2.20 -15.05
C VAL A 93 -1.86 -2.37 -13.89
N VAL A 94 -1.49 -1.25 -13.25
CA VAL A 94 -0.68 -1.25 -12.04
C VAL A 94 -1.49 -0.75 -10.85
N LEU A 95 -1.63 -1.59 -9.84
CA LEU A 95 -2.24 -1.21 -8.55
C LEU A 95 -1.15 -0.91 -7.52
N VAL A 96 -1.16 0.29 -6.95
CA VAL A 96 -0.21 0.67 -5.89
C VAL A 96 -0.88 0.55 -4.52
N HIS A 97 -0.50 -0.50 -3.77
CA HIS A 97 -1.02 -0.77 -2.42
C HIS A 97 0.01 -0.47 -1.31
N ASP A 98 -0.45 0.09 -0.19
CA ASP A 98 0.37 0.29 1.01
C ASP A 98 0.32 -0.95 1.92
N ALA A 99 1.46 -1.56 2.22
CA ALA A 99 1.57 -2.75 3.08
C ALA A 99 1.09 -2.52 4.53
N ALA A 100 0.86 -1.28 4.92
CA ALA A 100 0.26 -0.93 6.21
C ALA A 100 -1.28 -0.94 6.19
N ARG A 101 -1.91 -1.37 5.09
CA ARG A 101 -3.37 -1.51 4.93
C ARG A 101 -3.74 -2.98 4.69
N PRO A 102 -3.45 -3.86 5.66
CA PRO A 102 -3.54 -5.31 5.45
C PRO A 102 -4.98 -5.83 5.28
N LEU A 103 -6.01 -4.99 5.42
CA LEU A 103 -7.40 -5.41 5.39
C LEU A 103 -8.11 -5.11 4.07
N VAL A 104 -7.36 -4.91 2.98
CA VAL A 104 -7.97 -4.80 1.64
C VAL A 104 -8.72 -6.09 1.30
N THR A 105 -9.86 -5.93 0.63
CA THR A 105 -10.71 -7.02 0.16
C THR A 105 -10.69 -7.09 -1.36
N ASP A 106 -11.01 -8.26 -1.93
CA ASP A 106 -11.11 -8.45 -3.37
C ASP A 106 -12.15 -7.51 -3.99
N GLU A 107 -13.25 -7.23 -3.28
CA GLU A 107 -14.29 -6.27 -3.69
C GLU A 107 -13.73 -4.86 -3.87
N VAL A 108 -12.78 -4.43 -3.03
CA VAL A 108 -12.12 -3.12 -3.20
C VAL A 108 -11.22 -3.13 -4.43
N VAL A 109 -10.51 -4.23 -4.67
CA VAL A 109 -9.66 -4.40 -5.87
C VAL A 109 -10.50 -4.36 -7.14
N GLU A 110 -11.59 -5.11 -7.20
CA GLU A 110 -12.50 -5.14 -8.33
C GLU A 110 -13.09 -3.75 -8.62
N ARG A 111 -13.57 -3.06 -7.58
CA ARG A 111 -14.14 -1.70 -7.71
C ARG A 111 -13.17 -0.65 -8.22
N VAL A 112 -11.85 -0.81 -7.99
CA VAL A 112 -10.85 0.13 -8.54
C VAL A 112 -10.42 -0.26 -9.95
N LEU A 113 -10.59 -1.52 -10.35
CA LEU A 113 -10.30 -1.99 -11.70
C LEU A 113 -11.44 -1.64 -12.68
N GLN A 114 -12.70 -1.68 -12.23
CA GLN A 114 -13.86 -1.44 -13.10
C GLN A 114 -13.77 -0.12 -13.89
N PRO A 115 -13.46 1.04 -13.29
CA PRO A 115 -13.35 2.29 -14.07
C PRO A 115 -12.26 2.23 -15.14
N LEU A 116 -11.19 1.48 -14.94
CA LEU A 116 -10.13 1.38 -15.95
C LEU A 116 -10.64 0.65 -17.21
N ALA A 117 -11.51 -0.34 -17.04
CA ALA A 117 -12.18 -1.02 -18.16
C ALA A 117 -13.20 -0.11 -18.87
N GLU A 118 -13.70 0.93 -18.19
CA GLU A 118 -14.58 1.96 -18.76
C GLU A 118 -13.81 3.09 -19.48
N GLY A 119 -12.47 3.01 -19.51
CA GLY A 119 -11.60 3.95 -20.23
C GLY A 119 -11.05 5.10 -19.38
N TYR A 120 -11.16 5.04 -18.06
CA TYR A 120 -10.53 6.02 -17.18
C TYR A 120 -9.02 5.74 -17.04
N ASP A 121 -8.20 6.79 -16.97
CA ASP A 121 -6.74 6.67 -16.84
C ASP A 121 -6.29 6.13 -15.47
N GLY A 122 -7.15 6.22 -14.45
CA GLY A 122 -6.82 5.84 -13.09
C GLY A 122 -8.00 5.88 -12.13
N ALA A 123 -7.89 5.14 -11.03
CA ALA A 123 -8.87 5.10 -9.96
C ALA A 123 -8.19 4.96 -8.59
N VAL A 124 -8.82 5.50 -7.55
CA VAL A 124 -8.36 5.39 -6.16
C VAL A 124 -9.56 5.09 -5.24
N PRO A 125 -9.46 4.12 -4.32
CA PRO A 125 -10.52 3.89 -3.36
C PRO A 125 -10.52 5.00 -2.31
N ALA A 126 -11.70 5.54 -2.03
CA ALA A 126 -11.90 6.59 -1.02
C ALA A 126 -13.06 6.22 -0.08
N ILE A 127 -13.01 6.78 1.13
CA ILE A 127 -14.10 6.73 2.10
C ILE A 127 -14.68 8.14 2.26
N ARG A 128 -16.02 8.23 2.39
CA ARG A 128 -16.66 9.51 2.71
C ARG A 128 -16.25 9.92 4.12
N LEU A 129 -15.90 11.18 4.32
CA LEU A 129 -15.56 11.73 5.62
C LEU A 129 -16.78 11.72 6.56
N PRO A 130 -16.78 10.92 7.65
CA PRO A 130 -17.91 10.89 8.57
C PRO A 130 -17.86 12.03 9.59
N ASP A 131 -16.66 12.53 9.88
CA ASP A 131 -16.42 13.51 10.94
C ASP A 131 -16.60 14.95 10.45
N THR A 132 -16.76 15.86 11.40
CA THR A 132 -16.72 17.31 11.12
C THR A 132 -15.27 17.76 10.98
N LEU A 133 -14.94 18.40 9.87
CA LEU A 133 -13.60 18.95 9.65
C LEU A 133 -13.46 20.34 10.28
N LYS A 134 -12.31 20.58 10.90
CA LYS A 134 -11.94 21.88 11.47
C LYS A 134 -10.63 22.35 10.84
N ARG A 135 -10.60 23.60 10.37
CA ARG A 135 -9.34 24.26 10.04
C ARG A 135 -8.75 24.82 11.33
N VAL A 136 -7.48 24.56 11.59
CA VAL A 136 -6.80 24.97 12.82
C VAL A 136 -5.54 25.77 12.52
N SER A 137 -5.16 26.66 13.43
CA SER A 137 -3.85 27.32 13.48
C SER A 137 -3.30 27.18 14.89
N GLY A 138 -2.21 26.41 15.03
CA GLY A 138 -1.71 25.99 16.34
C GLY A 138 -2.79 25.24 17.12
N ALA A 139 -3.13 25.74 18.32
CA ALA A 139 -4.16 25.17 19.19
C ALA A 139 -5.57 25.76 18.97
N THR A 140 -5.74 26.69 18.03
CA THR A 140 -7.00 27.42 17.82
C THR A 140 -7.77 26.89 16.62
N VAL A 141 -9.07 26.66 16.81
CA VAL A 141 -10.02 26.35 15.72
C VAL A 141 -10.41 27.64 15.00
N LEU A 142 -10.16 27.70 13.70
CA LEU A 142 -10.49 28.86 12.86
C LEU A 142 -11.91 28.77 12.32
N GLU A 143 -12.26 27.63 11.72
CA GLU A 143 -13.58 27.43 11.11
C GLU A 143 -13.94 25.94 10.99
N THR A 144 -15.23 25.69 10.73
CA THR A 144 -15.71 24.37 10.32
C THR A 144 -15.69 24.28 8.80
N VAL A 145 -15.01 23.27 8.26
CA VAL A 145 -14.94 23.05 6.81
C VAL A 145 -16.06 22.10 6.39
N SER A 146 -16.79 22.45 5.33
CA SER A 146 -17.77 21.56 4.72
C SER A 146 -17.05 20.33 4.16
N ARG A 147 -17.45 19.15 4.61
CA ARG A 147 -17.01 17.87 4.07
C ARG A 147 -17.62 17.52 2.72
N HIS A 148 -18.55 18.34 2.22
CA HIS A 148 -19.12 18.19 0.88
C HIS A 148 -18.26 18.87 -0.19
N ASP A 149 -17.30 19.70 0.24
CA ASP A 149 -16.48 20.53 -0.64
C ASP A 149 -15.07 19.91 -0.84
N ILE A 150 -14.90 18.65 -0.41
CA ILE A 150 -13.64 17.87 -0.39
C ILE A 150 -13.96 16.42 -0.80
#